data_AF-X8IPX5-F1
#
_entry.id   AF-X8IPX5-F1
#
_cell.length_a   1.000
_cell.length_b   1.000
_cell.length_c   1.000
_cell.angle_alpha   90.00
_cell.angle_beta   90.00
_cell.angle_gamma   90.00
#
_symmetry.space_group_name_H-M   'P 1'
#
loop_
_entity.id
_entity.type
_entity.pdbx_description
1 polymer ?
#
loop_
_entity_poly.entity_id
_entity_poly.type
_entity_poly.pdbx_seq_one_letter_code
_entity_poly.pdbx_strand_id
1 'polypeptide(L)'
;MDNQNALTSTAMLAAIWEQEKKDNLELILPFVIYSIGKNFSVGNRVDITSIATYLSTNLGFYDMPHSVLQKAFRRLSKRNILERKNLGFFLKIDLSEKCSTIDLQLQQAQKNTDEVIKALTEYLNQQKERFLKKDFSEKEIKNHFIEFLETKGYFVYEKIEKLQEISARENTIYYHIAQFIIAEYHKKTVVFSYIENIVKGLLLSRVIYGYVDVTYNEKFKDVCVYVDTTLLLCIFAFKSDEQNTVASQLVKILFNNNISIKCFRHNYDEVYKIIEAYKYNILNSSNRHGQTIEYFDKLRYSASDVERVLRNLEDYFKERSIEIVDTPTLSSDGSGTIVESDFQKAIGETELKEHLSKKVFYKNDMAISNDVESISAIHILRQGKTFKKIEKCKALFVTTNHSLVYATQEFINNTSSSVPLLISDLELTSLLWLKNPKRFSDFPTLKLIESARISLEPTEQIRTEFIKKIEQFKNEPTVTEERAAAYRQLIYTEKEKLMELIDANPENISNIQLADLEDISR
;
A
#
# COMPACT_ATOMS: atom_id res chain seq x y z
N MET A 1 -24.15 5.93 -12.31
CA MET A 1 -24.04 6.46 -10.94
C MET A 1 -22.65 6.09 -10.40
N ASP A 2 -21.59 6.35 -11.20
CA ASP A 2 -20.48 5.38 -11.31
C ASP A 2 -19.29 5.64 -10.37
N ASN A 3 -19.35 6.68 -9.53
CA ASN A 3 -18.23 7.10 -8.68
C ASN A 3 -18.60 7.25 -7.18
N GLN A 4 -19.74 6.71 -6.77
CA GLN A 4 -20.22 6.88 -5.39
C GLN A 4 -19.31 6.19 -4.36
N ASN A 5 -18.72 5.05 -4.72
CA ASN A 5 -17.77 4.33 -3.88
C ASN A 5 -16.47 5.12 -3.70
N ALA A 6 -15.89 5.65 -4.78
CA ALA A 6 -14.77 6.60 -4.72
C ALA A 6 -15.07 7.81 -3.85
N LEU A 7 -16.22 8.47 -4.05
CA LEU A 7 -16.64 9.61 -3.26
C LEU A 7 -16.71 9.28 -1.76
N THR A 8 -17.44 8.23 -1.39
CA THR A 8 -17.66 7.88 0.02
C THR A 8 -16.40 7.37 0.71
N SER A 9 -15.58 6.57 0.03
CA SER A 9 -14.30 6.09 0.55
C SER A 9 -13.32 7.26 0.76
N THR A 10 -13.21 8.16 -0.22
CA THR A 10 -12.33 9.34 -0.13
C THR A 10 -12.78 10.29 0.98
N ALA A 11 -14.08 10.55 1.09
CA ALA A 11 -14.63 11.39 2.17
C ALA A 11 -14.41 10.77 3.55
N MET A 12 -14.59 9.45 3.69
CA MET A 12 -14.37 8.77 4.96
C MET A 12 -12.88 8.79 5.36
N LEU A 13 -11.98 8.50 4.42
CA LEU A 13 -10.55 8.59 4.67
C LEU A 13 -10.12 10.02 5.00
N ALA A 14 -10.65 11.02 4.30
CA ALA A 14 -10.39 12.43 4.61
C ALA A 14 -10.86 12.80 6.02
N ALA A 15 -12.05 12.38 6.41
CA ALA A 15 -12.58 12.64 7.76
C ALA A 15 -11.72 11.99 8.85
N ILE A 16 -11.32 10.73 8.66
CA ILE A 16 -10.41 10.02 9.58
C ILE A 16 -9.06 10.73 9.66
N TRP A 17 -8.51 11.16 8.53
CA TRP A 17 -7.24 11.89 8.49
C TRP A 17 -7.31 13.20 9.25
N GLU A 18 -8.37 13.99 9.06
CA GLU A 18 -8.50 15.28 9.74
C GLU A 18 -8.66 15.13 11.25
N GLN A 19 -9.44 14.15 11.70
CA GLN A 19 -9.76 13.99 13.12
C GLN A 19 -8.69 13.19 13.89
N GLU A 20 -8.09 12.16 13.28
CA GLU A 20 -7.20 11.23 13.98
C GLU A 20 -5.80 11.09 13.35
N LYS A 21 -5.55 11.74 12.21
CA LYS A 21 -4.28 11.64 11.46
C LYS A 21 -3.86 10.18 11.19
N LYS A 22 -4.84 9.32 10.92
CA LYS A 22 -4.65 7.92 10.52
C LYS A 22 -4.73 7.78 9.00
N ASP A 23 -3.70 7.17 8.41
CA ASP A 23 -3.69 6.76 7.01
C ASP A 23 -4.19 5.32 6.84
N ASN A 24 -4.24 4.81 5.61
CA ASN A 24 -4.65 3.44 5.35
C ASN A 24 -3.80 2.38 6.09
N LEU A 25 -2.49 2.60 6.23
CA LEU A 25 -1.62 1.65 6.92
C LEU A 25 -1.91 1.63 8.42
N GLU A 26 -2.20 2.78 9.05
CA GLU A 26 -2.69 2.89 10.43
C GLU A 26 -3.99 2.10 10.63
N LEU A 27 -4.92 2.20 9.69
CA LEU A 27 -6.21 1.50 9.75
C LEU A 27 -6.04 -0.03 9.65
N ILE A 28 -4.94 -0.52 9.06
CA ILE A 28 -4.66 -1.95 8.96
C ILE A 28 -3.92 -2.49 10.21
N LEU A 29 -3.25 -1.64 11.00
CA LEU A 29 -2.47 -2.09 12.17
C LEU A 29 -3.27 -2.92 13.18
N PRO A 30 -4.53 -2.61 13.53
CA PRO A 30 -5.33 -3.45 14.42
C PRO A 30 -5.48 -4.91 13.94
N PHE A 31 -5.65 -5.12 12.64
CA PHE A 31 -5.72 -6.45 12.04
C PHE A 31 -4.38 -7.20 12.13
N VAL A 32 -3.27 -6.47 11.91
CA VAL A 32 -1.91 -7.01 12.04
C VAL A 32 -1.63 -7.39 13.49
N ILE A 33 -1.96 -6.53 14.45
CA ILE A 33 -1.81 -6.79 15.89
C ILE A 33 -2.62 -8.01 16.30
N TYR A 34 -3.88 -8.09 15.88
CA TYR A 34 -4.73 -9.26 16.14
C TYR A 34 -4.13 -10.55 15.57
N SER A 35 -3.67 -10.50 14.32
CA SER A 35 -3.01 -11.64 13.67
C SER A 35 -1.75 -12.08 14.42
N ILE A 36 -0.94 -11.13 14.91
CA ILE A 36 0.25 -11.45 15.71
C ILE A 36 -0.14 -12.12 17.03
N GLY A 37 -1.09 -11.53 17.77
CA GLY A 37 -1.52 -12.06 19.06
C GLY A 37 -2.21 -13.41 18.98
N LYS A 38 -2.75 -13.80 17.81
CA LYS A 38 -3.33 -15.12 17.58
C LYS A 38 -2.31 -16.21 17.23
N ASN A 39 -1.14 -15.83 16.72
CA ASN A 39 -0.17 -16.78 16.17
C ASN A 39 1.15 -16.84 16.94
N PHE A 40 1.46 -15.85 17.79
CA PHE A 40 2.76 -15.72 18.44
C PHE A 40 2.64 -15.36 19.91
N SER A 41 3.57 -15.87 20.72
CA SER A 41 3.72 -15.49 22.13
C SER A 41 4.88 -14.52 22.33
N VAL A 42 4.89 -13.85 23.48
CA VAL A 42 5.94 -12.87 23.83
C VAL A 42 7.32 -13.51 23.73
N GLY A 43 8.26 -12.78 23.13
CA GLY A 43 9.63 -13.22 22.88
C GLY A 43 9.84 -14.03 21.60
N ASN A 44 8.77 -14.52 20.94
CA ASN A 44 8.92 -15.25 19.68
C ASN A 44 9.18 -14.31 18.50
N ARG A 45 9.94 -14.81 17.51
CA ARG A 45 10.10 -14.16 16.21
C ARG A 45 8.76 -14.20 15.49
N VAL A 46 8.28 -13.04 15.06
CA VAL A 46 7.07 -12.90 14.25
C VAL A 46 7.42 -13.19 12.81
N ASP A 47 6.92 -14.31 12.29
CA ASP A 47 7.07 -14.67 10.87
C ASP A 47 6.07 -13.92 10.00
N ILE A 48 6.56 -13.18 9.01
CA ILE A 48 5.74 -12.34 8.13
C ILE A 48 4.78 -13.19 7.29
N THR A 49 5.25 -14.34 6.81
CA THR A 49 4.46 -15.23 5.93
C THR A 49 3.23 -15.76 6.64
N SER A 50 3.40 -16.16 7.91
CA SER A 50 2.30 -16.62 8.77
C SER A 50 1.27 -15.52 9.00
N ILE A 51 1.70 -14.27 9.20
CA ILE A 51 0.79 -13.12 9.35
C ILE A 51 0.05 -12.81 8.04
N ALA A 52 0.75 -12.79 6.91
CA ALA A 52 0.12 -12.58 5.60
C ALA A 52 -0.95 -13.64 5.32
N THR A 53 -0.64 -14.90 5.61
CA THR A 53 -1.57 -16.03 5.46
C THR A 53 -2.79 -15.84 6.35
N TYR A 54 -2.59 -15.54 7.64
CA TYR A 54 -3.69 -15.37 8.59
C TYR A 54 -4.63 -14.22 8.20
N LEU A 55 -4.07 -13.08 7.77
CA LEU A 55 -4.84 -11.93 7.29
C LEU A 55 -5.69 -12.29 6.07
N SER A 56 -5.15 -13.13 5.18
CA SER A 56 -5.87 -13.55 3.99
C SER A 56 -6.99 -14.55 4.27
N THR A 57 -6.72 -15.56 5.09
CA THR A 57 -7.68 -16.63 5.39
C THR A 57 -8.80 -16.19 6.33
N ASN A 58 -8.50 -15.33 7.31
CA ASN A 58 -9.44 -15.03 8.39
C ASN A 58 -10.04 -13.62 8.32
N LEU A 59 -9.34 -12.67 7.68
CA LEU A 59 -9.71 -11.25 7.70
C LEU A 59 -9.95 -10.68 6.29
N GLY A 60 -9.89 -11.52 5.25
CA GLY A 60 -10.30 -11.18 3.90
C GLY A 60 -9.32 -10.31 3.12
N PHE A 61 -8.09 -10.09 3.60
CA PHE A 61 -7.06 -9.39 2.82
C PHE A 61 -6.57 -10.23 1.63
N TYR A 62 -6.44 -9.63 0.46
CA TYR A 62 -5.89 -10.32 -0.71
C TYR A 62 -4.38 -10.12 -0.81
N ASP A 63 -3.63 -11.23 -0.82
CA ASP A 63 -2.21 -11.30 -1.18
C ASP A 63 -1.39 -10.13 -0.60
N MET A 64 -1.50 -9.92 0.72
CA MET A 64 -0.89 -8.76 1.37
C MET A 64 0.64 -8.82 1.23
N PRO A 65 1.27 -7.83 0.56
CA PRO A 65 2.70 -7.90 0.30
C PRO A 65 3.51 -7.85 1.60
N HIS A 66 4.59 -8.63 1.65
CA HIS A 66 5.50 -8.68 2.79
C HIS A 66 6.10 -7.30 3.05
N SER A 67 6.33 -6.48 2.01
CA SER A 67 6.78 -5.09 2.16
C SER A 67 5.82 -4.23 2.98
N VAL A 68 4.50 -4.39 2.77
CA VAL A 68 3.49 -3.62 3.51
C VAL A 68 3.48 -4.07 4.97
N LEU A 69 3.60 -5.37 5.23
CA LEU A 69 3.72 -5.90 6.59
C LEU A 69 5.03 -5.48 7.27
N GLN A 70 6.14 -5.39 6.55
CA GLN A 70 7.40 -4.85 7.07
C GLN A 70 7.24 -3.38 7.47
N LYS A 71 6.53 -2.56 6.69
CA LYS A 71 6.20 -1.19 7.10
C LYS A 71 5.31 -1.16 8.33
N ALA A 72 4.26 -1.98 8.38
CA ALA A 72 3.42 -2.13 9.55
C ALA A 72 4.25 -2.51 10.80
N PHE A 73 5.14 -3.49 10.68
CA PHE A 73 6.00 -3.96 11.77
C PHE A 73 6.97 -2.87 12.23
N ARG A 74 7.54 -2.07 11.31
CA ARG A 74 8.35 -0.90 11.67
C ARG A 74 7.54 0.10 12.52
N ARG A 75 6.27 0.35 12.18
CA ARG A 75 5.38 1.20 13.00
C ARG A 75 5.06 0.57 14.36
N LEU A 76 4.82 -0.74 14.41
CA LEU A 76 4.58 -1.46 15.66
C LEU A 76 5.83 -1.50 16.57
N SER A 77 7.03 -1.53 15.98
CA SER A 77 8.27 -1.40 16.73
C SER A 77 8.42 -0.04 17.38
N LYS A 78 8.09 1.02 16.65
CA LYS A 78 8.04 2.40 17.18
C LYS A 78 7.02 2.54 18.34
N ARG A 79 5.98 1.69 18.37
CA ARG A 79 4.98 1.60 19.47
C ARG A 79 5.35 0.65 20.60
N ASN A 80 6.57 0.13 20.64
CA ASN A 80 7.01 -0.86 21.62
C ASN A 80 6.21 -2.19 21.63
N ILE A 81 5.45 -2.50 20.57
CA ILE A 81 4.74 -3.77 20.45
C ILE A 81 5.68 -4.87 19.93
N LEU A 82 6.52 -4.51 18.96
CA LEU A 82 7.54 -5.40 18.41
C LEU A 82 8.95 -4.88 18.74
N GLU A 83 9.90 -5.78 18.90
CA GLU A 83 11.31 -5.44 19.01
C GLU A 83 12.04 -5.87 17.74
N ARG A 84 12.84 -4.97 17.16
CA ARG A 84 13.66 -5.29 16.00
C ARG A 84 15.05 -5.73 16.47
N LYS A 85 15.43 -6.97 16.19
CA LYS A 85 16.72 -7.58 16.56
C LYS A 85 17.25 -8.40 15.39
N ASN A 86 18.52 -8.24 15.04
CA ASN A 86 19.20 -9.03 13.99
C ASN A 86 18.37 -9.13 12.69
N LEU A 87 17.85 -8.00 12.21
CA LEU A 87 16.97 -7.88 11.03
C LEU A 87 15.58 -8.55 11.15
N GLY A 88 15.28 -9.27 12.23
CA GLY A 88 13.97 -9.84 12.55
C GLY A 88 13.12 -8.97 13.48
N PHE A 89 11.84 -9.32 13.59
CA PHE A 89 10.87 -8.72 14.52
C PHE A 89 10.41 -9.75 15.55
N PHE A 90 10.35 -9.35 16.82
CA PHE A 90 9.99 -10.20 17.95
C PHE A 90 8.85 -9.57 18.74
N LEU A 91 7.88 -10.37 19.19
CA LEU A 91 6.78 -9.85 19.99
C LEU A 91 7.27 -9.42 21.38
N LYS A 92 7.03 -8.17 21.77
CA LYS A 92 7.53 -7.60 23.03
C LYS A 92 6.48 -7.58 24.14
N ILE A 93 5.20 -7.47 23.79
CA ILE A 93 4.09 -7.38 24.76
C ILE A 93 3.08 -8.49 24.54
N ASP A 94 2.36 -8.86 25.61
CA ASP A 94 1.22 -9.76 25.49
C ASP A 94 0.04 -9.04 24.82
N LEU A 95 -0.58 -9.72 23.85
CA LEU A 95 -1.70 -9.22 23.06
C LEU A 95 -3.01 -9.96 23.36
N SER A 96 -3.01 -10.90 24.30
CA SER A 96 -4.16 -11.77 24.61
C SER A 96 -5.44 -11.00 24.97
N GLU A 97 -5.33 -9.94 25.77
CA GLU A 97 -6.47 -9.09 26.12
C GLU A 97 -7.04 -8.35 24.91
N LYS A 98 -6.16 -7.76 24.08
CA LYS A 98 -6.55 -7.10 22.82
C LYS A 98 -7.24 -8.09 21.87
N CYS A 99 -6.69 -9.29 21.74
CA CYS A 99 -7.29 -10.36 20.94
C CYS A 99 -8.69 -10.72 21.45
N SER A 100 -8.86 -10.87 22.77
CA SER A 100 -10.15 -11.21 23.37
C SER A 100 -11.19 -10.11 23.15
N THR A 101 -10.79 -8.84 23.21
CA THR A 101 -11.67 -7.71 22.90
C THR A 101 -12.11 -7.74 21.45
N ILE A 102 -11.17 -7.99 20.52
CA ILE A 102 -11.48 -8.06 19.09
C ILE A 102 -12.37 -9.27 18.77
N ASP A 103 -12.16 -10.43 19.41
CA ASP A 103 -13.03 -11.59 19.27
C ASP A 103 -14.48 -11.26 19.66
N LEU A 104 -14.67 -10.60 20.80
CA LEU A 104 -15.99 -10.16 21.26
C LEU A 104 -16.63 -9.16 20.30
N GLN A 105 -15.84 -8.21 19.77
CA GLN A 105 -16.32 -7.24 18.77
C GLN A 105 -16.81 -7.93 17.49
N LEU A 106 -16.04 -8.90 16.98
CA LEU A 106 -16.40 -9.68 15.78
C LEU A 106 -17.68 -10.50 16.01
N GLN A 107 -17.77 -11.21 17.13
CA GLN A 107 -18.95 -11.99 17.48
C GLN A 107 -20.19 -11.11 17.61
N GLN A 108 -20.06 -9.95 18.26
CA GLN A 108 -21.16 -9.00 18.42
C GLN A 108 -21.56 -8.38 17.07
N ALA A 109 -20.60 -8.07 16.20
CA ALA A 109 -20.89 -7.54 14.87
C ALA A 109 -21.69 -8.54 14.03
N GLN A 110 -21.28 -9.81 14.03
CA GLN A 110 -22.00 -10.88 13.34
C GLN A 110 -23.44 -11.04 13.89
N LYS A 111 -23.59 -11.11 15.22
CA LYS A 111 -24.90 -11.21 15.85
C LYS A 111 -25.81 -10.02 15.48
N ASN A 112 -25.27 -8.81 15.48
CA ASN A 112 -26.01 -7.61 15.09
C ASN A 112 -26.47 -7.68 13.63
N THR A 113 -25.61 -8.15 12.73
CA THR A 113 -25.96 -8.38 11.32
C THR A 113 -27.11 -9.38 11.20
N ASP A 114 -27.02 -10.52 11.87
CA ASP A 114 -28.03 -11.58 11.80
C ASP A 114 -29.39 -11.09 12.31
N GLU A 115 -29.43 -10.33 13.41
CA GLU A 115 -30.67 -9.73 13.93
C GLU A 115 -31.29 -8.72 12.95
N VAL A 116 -30.47 -7.91 12.26
CA VAL A 116 -30.97 -6.97 11.22
C VAL A 116 -31.55 -7.72 10.04
N ILE A 117 -30.88 -8.77 9.55
CA ILE A 117 -31.36 -9.58 8.43
C ILE A 117 -32.68 -10.27 8.79
N LYS A 118 -32.77 -10.81 10.01
CA LYS A 118 -34.00 -11.44 10.50
C LYS A 118 -35.16 -10.44 10.58
N ALA A 119 -34.95 -9.30 11.23
CA ALA A 119 -35.97 -8.26 11.36
C ALA A 119 -36.43 -7.70 9.99
N LEU A 120 -35.49 -7.51 9.07
CA LEU A 120 -35.79 -7.07 7.70
C LEU A 120 -36.57 -8.14 6.92
N THR A 121 -36.24 -9.42 7.10
CA THR A 121 -36.95 -10.54 6.48
C THR A 121 -38.40 -10.62 6.97
N GLU A 122 -38.61 -10.52 8.28
CA GLU A 122 -39.95 -10.47 8.88
C GLU A 122 -40.75 -9.28 8.33
N TYR A 123 -40.14 -8.10 8.25
CA TYR A 123 -40.78 -6.91 7.70
C TYR A 123 -41.19 -7.08 6.23
N LEU A 124 -40.29 -7.58 5.37
CA LEU A 124 -40.56 -7.72 3.93
C LEU A 124 -41.63 -8.78 3.66
N ASN A 125 -41.61 -9.89 4.41
CA ASN A 125 -42.65 -10.93 4.30
C ASN A 125 -44.02 -10.44 4.78
N GLN A 126 -44.10 -9.46 5.69
CA GLN A 126 -45.37 -8.80 6.02
C GLN A 126 -45.90 -7.91 4.88
N GLN A 127 -45.04 -7.42 3.99
CA GLN A 127 -45.44 -6.62 2.82
C GLN A 127 -45.83 -7.48 1.60
N LYS A 128 -45.69 -8.81 1.67
CA LYS A 128 -45.91 -9.73 0.55
C LYS A 128 -47.33 -9.64 -0.03
N GLU A 129 -48.34 -9.55 0.83
CA GLU A 129 -49.76 -9.52 0.46
C GLU A 129 -50.13 -8.22 -0.24
N ARG A 130 -49.33 -7.17 -0.05
CA ARG A 130 -49.62 -5.83 -0.56
C ARG A 130 -48.87 -5.54 -1.86
N PHE A 131 -47.58 -5.90 -1.94
CA PHE A 131 -46.71 -5.41 -3.03
C PHE A 131 -45.75 -6.46 -3.63
N LEU A 132 -45.17 -7.35 -2.82
CA LEU A 132 -44.05 -8.19 -3.28
C LEU A 132 -44.46 -9.57 -3.82
N LYS A 133 -45.65 -10.08 -3.47
CA LYS A 133 -46.27 -11.33 -3.98
C LYS A 133 -45.36 -12.59 -3.94
N LYS A 134 -44.33 -12.61 -3.10
CA LYS A 134 -43.41 -13.73 -2.90
C LYS A 134 -42.88 -13.72 -1.46
N ASP A 135 -42.62 -14.90 -0.89
CA ASP A 135 -41.88 -15.04 0.36
C ASP A 135 -40.37 -15.00 0.10
N PHE A 136 -39.65 -14.26 0.92
CA PHE A 136 -38.20 -14.16 0.87
C PHE A 136 -37.56 -15.00 1.96
N SER A 137 -36.50 -15.72 1.58
CA SER A 137 -35.56 -16.33 2.52
C SER A 137 -34.58 -15.29 3.07
N GLU A 138 -34.03 -15.53 4.27
CA GLU A 138 -32.99 -14.66 4.85
C GLU A 138 -31.77 -14.52 3.92
N LYS A 139 -31.44 -15.56 3.15
CA LYS A 139 -30.34 -15.53 2.17
C LYS A 139 -30.62 -14.54 1.02
N GLU A 140 -31.83 -14.52 0.50
CA GLU A 140 -32.23 -13.56 -0.54
C GLU A 140 -32.25 -12.13 0.01
N ILE A 141 -32.80 -11.93 1.22
CA ILE A 141 -32.81 -10.62 1.88
C ILE A 141 -31.40 -10.13 2.18
N LYS A 142 -30.51 -11.02 2.62
CA LYS A 142 -29.10 -10.70 2.84
C LYS A 142 -28.44 -10.16 1.57
N ASN A 143 -28.67 -10.79 0.42
CA ASN A 143 -28.11 -10.31 -0.86
C ASN A 143 -28.68 -8.94 -1.24
N HIS A 144 -30.00 -8.76 -1.20
CA HIS A 144 -30.61 -7.47 -1.50
C HIS A 144 -30.18 -6.36 -0.53
N PHE A 145 -29.96 -6.70 0.74
CA PHE A 145 -29.45 -5.75 1.73
C PHE A 145 -28.01 -5.34 1.43
N ILE A 146 -27.14 -6.27 1.03
CA ILE A 146 -25.78 -5.96 0.59
C ILE A 146 -25.81 -5.00 -0.62
N GLU A 147 -26.58 -5.31 -1.65
CA GLU A 147 -26.67 -4.46 -2.85
C GLU A 147 -27.25 -3.06 -2.52
N PHE A 148 -28.25 -3.02 -1.63
CA PHE A 148 -28.79 -1.76 -1.11
C PHE A 148 -27.72 -0.96 -0.35
N LEU A 149 -26.95 -1.62 0.52
CA LEU A 149 -25.89 -0.96 1.28
C LEU A 149 -24.83 -0.38 0.34
N GLU A 150 -24.44 -1.13 -0.69
CA GLU A 150 -23.44 -0.71 -1.65
C GLU A 150 -23.84 0.55 -2.42
N THR A 151 -25.13 0.73 -2.70
CA THR A 151 -25.63 1.83 -3.53
C THR A 151 -26.30 2.95 -2.76
N LYS A 152 -26.88 2.69 -1.59
CA LYS A 152 -27.72 3.65 -0.82
C LYS A 152 -27.38 3.67 0.67
N GLY A 153 -26.63 2.71 1.19
CA GLY A 153 -26.36 2.54 2.61
C GLY A 153 -25.72 3.76 3.28
N TYR A 154 -24.86 4.49 2.57
CA TYR A 154 -24.20 5.68 3.12
C TYR A 154 -25.17 6.81 3.52
N PHE A 155 -26.40 6.85 2.98
CA PHE A 155 -27.41 7.82 3.40
C PHE A 155 -27.82 7.67 4.86
N VAL A 156 -27.75 6.46 5.42
CA VAL A 156 -28.00 6.23 6.85
C VAL A 156 -27.01 7.03 7.72
N TYR A 157 -25.78 7.20 7.23
CA TYR A 157 -24.72 7.91 7.94
C TYR A 157 -24.65 9.40 7.56
N GLU A 158 -24.83 9.73 6.27
CA GLU A 158 -24.82 11.10 5.73
C GLU A 158 -26.07 11.89 6.17
N LYS A 159 -27.25 11.44 5.72
CA LYS A 159 -28.52 12.15 5.88
C LYS A 159 -29.69 11.19 5.62
N ILE A 160 -30.36 10.75 6.68
CA ILE A 160 -31.34 9.68 6.59
C ILE A 160 -32.59 10.06 5.78
N GLU A 161 -32.94 11.35 5.73
CA GLU A 161 -34.10 11.84 4.97
C GLU A 161 -33.98 11.55 3.48
N LYS A 162 -32.75 11.43 2.93
CA LYS A 162 -32.54 11.06 1.52
C LYS A 162 -33.04 9.67 1.17
N LEU A 163 -33.22 8.78 2.17
CA LEU A 163 -33.85 7.48 1.94
C LEU A 163 -35.31 7.61 1.46
N GLN A 164 -35.98 8.73 1.74
CA GLN A 164 -37.35 9.00 1.27
C GLN A 164 -37.42 9.25 -0.24
N GLU A 165 -36.30 9.62 -0.87
CA GLU A 165 -36.22 9.89 -2.31
C GLU A 165 -36.17 8.61 -3.15
N ILE A 166 -35.92 7.45 -2.52
CA ILE A 166 -35.87 6.16 -3.20
C ILE A 166 -37.29 5.80 -3.66
N SER A 167 -37.47 5.56 -4.95
CA SER A 167 -38.79 5.31 -5.54
C SER A 167 -39.09 3.82 -5.67
N ALA A 168 -40.29 3.41 -5.26
CA ALA A 168 -40.79 2.04 -5.46
C ALA A 168 -40.89 1.65 -6.94
N ARG A 169 -40.99 2.63 -7.85
CA ARG A 169 -41.04 2.41 -9.31
C ARG A 169 -39.70 2.01 -9.88
N GLU A 170 -38.60 2.46 -9.28
CA GLU A 170 -37.24 2.13 -9.73
C GLU A 170 -36.81 0.78 -9.18
N ASN A 171 -36.99 0.56 -7.88
CA ASN A 171 -36.71 -0.71 -7.23
C ASN A 171 -37.58 -0.87 -5.98
N THR A 172 -38.59 -1.72 -6.08
CA THR A 172 -39.56 -1.96 -5.00
C THR A 172 -38.93 -2.54 -3.75
N ILE A 173 -37.91 -3.40 -3.89
CA ILE A 173 -37.20 -4.00 -2.75
C ILE A 173 -36.40 -2.92 -2.02
N TYR A 174 -35.63 -2.10 -2.75
CA TYR A 174 -34.83 -1.04 -2.13
C TYR A 174 -35.70 0.03 -1.46
N TYR A 175 -36.85 0.35 -2.06
CA TYR A 175 -37.84 1.20 -1.42
C TYR A 175 -38.27 0.64 -0.07
N HIS A 176 -38.64 -0.64 0.01
CA HIS A 176 -39.06 -1.23 1.28
C HIS A 176 -37.93 -1.35 2.30
N ILE A 177 -36.70 -1.63 1.87
CA ILE A 177 -35.51 -1.57 2.75
C ILE A 177 -35.35 -0.15 3.31
N ALA A 178 -35.47 0.89 2.48
CA ALA A 178 -35.41 2.28 2.91
C ALA A 178 -36.51 2.63 3.93
N GLN A 179 -37.76 2.22 3.66
CA GLN A 179 -38.88 2.43 4.59
C GLN A 179 -38.70 1.70 5.93
N PHE A 180 -38.15 0.47 5.90
CA PHE A 180 -37.79 -0.26 7.11
C PHE A 180 -36.77 0.54 7.94
N ILE A 181 -35.67 0.99 7.33
CA ILE A 181 -34.62 1.74 8.03
C ILE A 181 -35.17 3.04 8.62
N ILE A 182 -35.98 3.80 7.87
CA ILE A 182 -36.63 5.03 8.34
C ILE A 182 -37.56 4.74 9.53
N ALA A 183 -38.35 3.66 9.47
CA ALA A 183 -39.24 3.29 10.56
C ALA A 183 -38.48 2.93 11.83
N GLU A 184 -37.40 2.15 11.72
CA GLU A 184 -36.54 1.78 12.85
C GLU A 184 -35.83 3.01 13.45
N TYR A 185 -35.41 3.97 12.60
CA TYR A 185 -34.84 5.25 13.04
C TYR A 185 -35.82 6.07 13.88
N HIS A 186 -37.03 6.32 13.37
CA HIS A 186 -38.01 7.13 14.09
C HIS A 186 -38.49 6.48 15.38
N LYS A 187 -38.58 5.15 15.41
CA LYS A 187 -38.89 4.37 16.61
C LYS A 187 -37.72 4.28 17.59
N LYS A 188 -36.50 4.65 17.17
CA LYS A 188 -35.25 4.56 17.97
C LYS A 188 -34.99 3.14 18.48
N THR A 189 -35.18 2.14 17.63
CA THR A 189 -35.00 0.74 18.03
C THR A 189 -33.51 0.38 18.13
N VAL A 190 -33.23 -0.70 18.86
CA VAL A 190 -31.88 -1.28 18.87
C VAL A 190 -31.45 -1.77 17.47
N VAL A 191 -32.40 -2.22 16.65
CA VAL A 191 -32.15 -2.65 15.26
C VAL A 191 -31.60 -1.50 14.43
N PHE A 192 -32.09 -0.27 14.61
CA PHE A 192 -31.49 0.89 13.95
C PHE A 192 -30.03 1.11 14.33
N SER A 193 -29.67 0.96 15.61
CA SER A 193 -28.26 1.07 16.05
C SER A 193 -27.37 0.01 15.42
N TYR A 194 -27.91 -1.19 15.17
CA TYR A 194 -27.20 -2.25 14.45
C TYR A 194 -27.03 -1.91 12.97
N ILE A 195 -28.06 -1.36 12.31
CA ILE A 195 -27.98 -0.88 10.92
C ILE A 195 -26.91 0.22 10.80
N GLU A 196 -26.90 1.20 11.71
CA GLU A 196 -25.89 2.27 11.71
C GLU A 196 -24.48 1.70 11.88
N ASN A 197 -24.29 0.72 12.75
CA ASN A 197 -23.02 0.03 12.92
C ASN A 197 -22.58 -0.73 11.66
N ILE A 198 -23.50 -1.39 10.96
CA ILE A 198 -23.21 -2.05 9.67
C ILE A 198 -22.79 -1.01 8.63
N VAL A 199 -23.44 0.15 8.58
CA VAL A 199 -23.09 1.22 7.63
C VAL A 199 -21.73 1.85 7.96
N LYS A 200 -21.40 2.05 9.24
CA LYS A 200 -20.04 2.45 9.67
C LYS A 200 -19.00 1.44 9.20
N GLY A 201 -19.26 0.14 9.39
CA GLY A 201 -18.41 -0.94 8.90
C GLY A 201 -18.26 -0.93 7.38
N LEU A 202 -19.33 -0.65 6.63
CA LEU A 202 -19.29 -0.48 5.18
C LEU A 202 -18.35 0.65 4.76
N LEU A 203 -18.51 1.84 5.33
CA LEU A 203 -17.67 2.99 4.99
C LEU A 203 -16.19 2.72 5.29
N LEU A 204 -15.88 2.10 6.45
CA LEU A 204 -14.52 1.69 6.79
C LEU A 204 -13.98 0.60 5.88
N SER A 205 -14.81 -0.40 5.53
CA SER A 205 -14.39 -1.50 4.66
C SER A 205 -13.94 -0.98 3.29
N ARG A 206 -14.59 0.05 2.77
CA ARG A 206 -14.21 0.71 1.51
C ARG A 206 -12.87 1.44 1.58
N VAL A 207 -12.50 1.93 2.77
CA VAL A 207 -11.20 2.56 2.99
C VAL A 207 -10.10 1.50 3.15
N ILE A 208 -10.39 0.41 3.86
CA ILE A 208 -9.42 -0.65 4.18
C ILE A 208 -9.24 -1.61 2.99
N TYR A 209 -10.31 -2.27 2.57
CA TYR A 209 -10.31 -3.31 1.54
C TYR A 209 -10.49 -2.74 0.12
N GLY A 210 -11.11 -1.57 -0.01
CA GLY A 210 -11.52 -1.04 -1.30
C GLY A 210 -12.92 -1.54 -1.71
N TYR A 211 -13.23 -1.58 -3.01
CA TYR A 211 -14.58 -1.93 -3.49
C TYR A 211 -14.54 -2.54 -4.90
N VAL A 212 -15.62 -3.23 -5.28
CA VAL A 212 -15.82 -3.86 -6.59
C VAL A 212 -16.07 -2.79 -7.67
N ASP A 213 -15.71 -3.08 -8.92
CA ASP A 213 -15.92 -2.26 -10.13
C ASP A 213 -14.99 -1.07 -10.36
N VAL A 214 -13.68 -1.29 -10.25
CA VAL A 214 -12.71 -0.25 -10.62
C VAL A 214 -11.93 -0.61 -11.88
N THR A 215 -12.25 0.08 -12.97
CA THR A 215 -11.32 0.25 -14.10
C THR A 215 -10.37 1.39 -13.79
N TYR A 216 -9.19 1.08 -13.26
CA TYR A 216 -8.13 2.07 -13.06
C TYR A 216 -7.53 2.45 -14.43
N ASN A 217 -7.90 3.62 -14.97
CA ASN A 217 -7.52 4.05 -16.32
C ASN A 217 -6.25 4.93 -16.37
N GLU A 218 -5.71 5.38 -15.23
CA GLU A 218 -4.35 5.95 -15.16
C GLU A 218 -3.33 4.82 -15.32
N LYS A 219 -3.04 4.49 -16.58
CA LYS A 219 -2.05 3.45 -16.90
C LYS A 219 -0.65 4.03 -16.69
N PHE A 220 0.22 3.26 -16.06
CA PHE A 220 1.67 3.53 -15.99
C PHE A 220 2.37 3.36 -17.35
N LYS A 221 1.67 3.63 -18.45
CA LYS A 221 2.09 3.37 -19.84
C LYS A 221 3.46 3.93 -20.16
N ASP A 222 3.78 5.10 -19.62
CA ASP A 222 5.02 5.81 -19.93
C ASP A 222 6.06 5.69 -18.81
N VAL A 223 5.80 4.90 -17.76
CA VAL A 223 6.70 4.75 -16.61
C VAL A 223 7.53 3.49 -16.76
N CYS A 224 8.85 3.68 -16.72
CA CYS A 224 9.83 2.61 -16.63
C CYS A 224 10.46 2.58 -15.23
N VAL A 225 10.51 1.40 -14.62
CA VAL A 225 11.22 1.16 -13.37
C VAL A 225 12.59 0.58 -13.69
N TYR A 226 13.64 1.20 -13.16
CA TYR A 226 15.03 0.79 -13.29
C TYR A 226 15.49 0.15 -11.99
N VAL A 227 16.04 -1.05 -12.06
CA VAL A 227 16.29 -1.89 -10.89
C VAL A 227 17.78 -1.94 -10.56
N ASP A 228 18.09 -1.68 -9.29
CA ASP A 228 19.44 -1.78 -8.71
C ASP A 228 19.96 -3.23 -8.64
N THR A 229 21.28 -3.39 -8.63
CA THR A 229 22.02 -4.67 -8.60
C THR A 229 21.56 -5.60 -7.48
N THR A 230 21.43 -5.10 -6.25
CA THR A 230 21.02 -5.95 -5.11
C THR A 230 19.58 -6.46 -5.29
N LEU A 231 18.70 -5.61 -5.81
CA LEU A 231 17.31 -5.97 -6.07
C LEU A 231 17.21 -6.98 -7.23
N LEU A 232 18.04 -6.85 -8.27
CA LEU A 232 18.15 -7.85 -9.35
C LEU A 232 18.50 -9.25 -8.80
N LEU A 233 19.49 -9.33 -7.89
CA LEU A 233 19.85 -10.60 -7.24
C LEU A 233 18.66 -11.21 -6.47
N CYS A 234 17.84 -10.39 -5.79
CA CYS A 234 16.62 -10.87 -5.13
C CYS A 234 15.57 -11.35 -6.16
N ILE A 235 15.38 -10.64 -7.27
CA ILE A 235 14.42 -11.00 -8.34
C ILE A 235 14.79 -12.35 -8.98
N PHE A 236 16.09 -12.62 -9.16
CA PHE A 236 16.59 -13.89 -9.68
C PHE A 236 16.58 -15.02 -8.66
N ALA A 237 16.05 -14.77 -7.46
CA ALA A 237 16.00 -15.71 -6.35
C ALA A 237 17.38 -16.16 -5.85
N PHE A 238 18.40 -15.30 -5.96
CA PHE A 238 19.76 -15.61 -5.54
C PHE A 238 20.04 -15.24 -4.08
N LYS A 239 19.13 -14.51 -3.43
CA LYS A 239 19.24 -14.08 -2.03
C LYS A 239 18.43 -14.99 -1.10
N SER A 240 18.20 -14.55 0.13
CA SER A 240 17.39 -15.30 1.10
C SER A 240 15.92 -15.44 0.64
N ASP A 241 15.24 -16.49 1.08
CA ASP A 241 13.84 -16.76 0.72
C ASP A 241 12.93 -15.56 1.05
N GLU A 242 13.19 -14.86 2.17
CA GLU A 242 12.47 -13.64 2.58
C GLU A 242 12.65 -12.49 1.59
N GLN A 243 13.90 -12.20 1.20
CA GLN A 243 14.23 -11.13 0.24
C GLN A 243 13.69 -11.42 -1.15
N ASN A 244 13.81 -12.67 -1.60
CA ASN A 244 13.32 -13.11 -2.90
C ASN A 244 11.79 -12.99 -2.98
N THR A 245 11.08 -13.33 -1.91
CA THR A 245 9.61 -13.21 -1.84
C THR A 245 9.17 -11.75 -1.98
N VAL A 246 9.82 -10.83 -1.26
CA VAL A 246 9.55 -9.38 -1.36
C VAL A 246 9.77 -8.87 -2.79
N ALA A 247 10.90 -9.21 -3.41
CA ALA A 247 11.23 -8.79 -4.76
C ALA A 247 10.24 -9.36 -5.80
N SER A 248 9.87 -10.63 -5.67
CA SER A 248 8.89 -11.28 -6.54
C SER A 248 7.50 -10.63 -6.44
N GLN A 249 7.06 -10.28 -5.23
CA GLN A 249 5.80 -9.54 -5.02
C GLN A 249 5.82 -8.16 -5.68
N LEU A 250 6.93 -7.42 -5.58
CA LEU A 250 7.09 -6.15 -6.30
C LEU A 250 6.98 -6.35 -7.81
N VAL A 251 7.73 -7.30 -8.37
CA VAL A 251 7.71 -7.61 -9.81
C VAL A 251 6.29 -7.96 -10.28
N LYS A 252 5.56 -8.80 -9.55
CA LYS A 252 4.16 -9.13 -9.84
C LYS A 252 3.26 -7.90 -9.86
N ILE A 253 3.42 -6.98 -8.89
CA ILE A 253 2.65 -5.73 -8.83
C ILE A 253 3.00 -4.82 -10.01
N LEU A 254 4.28 -4.69 -10.38
CA LEU A 254 4.71 -3.89 -11.54
C LEU A 254 4.08 -4.43 -12.84
N PHE A 255 4.11 -5.75 -13.04
CA PHE A 255 3.48 -6.38 -14.20
C PHE A 255 1.97 -6.17 -14.26
N ASN A 256 1.27 -6.38 -13.13
CA ASN A 256 -0.18 -6.17 -13.07
C ASN A 256 -0.58 -4.72 -13.38
N ASN A 257 0.32 -3.76 -13.15
CA ASN A 257 0.14 -2.35 -13.46
C ASN A 257 0.67 -1.94 -14.86
N ASN A 258 1.16 -2.89 -15.66
CA ASN A 258 1.78 -2.67 -16.97
C ASN A 258 2.96 -1.69 -16.93
N ILE A 259 3.78 -1.76 -15.87
CA ILE A 259 5.02 -0.98 -15.73
C ILE A 259 6.16 -1.76 -16.35
N SER A 260 6.92 -1.13 -17.27
CA SER A 260 8.12 -1.73 -17.84
C SER A 260 9.26 -1.78 -16.81
N ILE A 261 9.96 -2.91 -16.74
CA ILE A 261 11.10 -3.11 -15.84
C ILE A 261 12.37 -3.12 -16.69
N LYS A 262 13.36 -2.33 -16.30
CA LYS A 262 14.66 -2.21 -16.95
C LYS A 262 15.80 -2.27 -15.94
N CYS A 263 17.01 -2.46 -16.40
CA CYS A 263 18.23 -2.15 -15.66
C CYS A 263 19.24 -1.48 -16.58
N PHE A 264 20.17 -0.72 -16.01
CA PHE A 264 21.27 -0.18 -16.78
C PHE A 264 22.37 -1.22 -16.98
N ARG A 265 23.15 -1.06 -18.06
CA ARG A 265 24.27 -1.95 -18.41
C ARG A 265 25.25 -2.14 -17.26
N HIS A 266 25.62 -1.09 -16.54
CA HIS A 266 26.53 -1.19 -15.40
C HIS A 266 25.95 -1.98 -14.22
N ASN A 267 24.62 -1.96 -14.01
CA ASN A 267 23.98 -2.82 -13.00
C ASN A 267 24.02 -4.29 -13.44
N TYR A 268 23.80 -4.57 -14.73
CA TYR A 268 23.98 -5.92 -15.29
C TYR A 268 25.43 -6.42 -15.10
N ASP A 269 26.42 -5.59 -15.44
CA ASP A 269 27.83 -5.93 -15.31
C ASP A 269 28.22 -6.16 -13.83
N GLU A 270 27.61 -5.40 -12.91
CA GLU A 270 27.81 -5.60 -11.48
C GLU A 270 27.22 -6.93 -11.00
N VAL A 271 26.01 -7.32 -11.45
CA VAL A 271 25.45 -8.65 -11.18
C VAL A 271 26.39 -9.74 -11.67
N TYR A 272 26.89 -9.63 -12.91
CA TYR A 272 27.85 -10.58 -13.48
C TYR A 272 29.11 -10.69 -12.61
N LYS A 273 29.72 -9.55 -12.25
CA LYS A 273 30.93 -9.50 -11.41
C LYS A 273 30.70 -10.10 -10.02
N ILE A 274 29.54 -9.90 -9.41
CA ILE A 274 29.20 -10.49 -8.10
C ILE A 274 29.15 -12.02 -8.20
N ILE A 275 28.47 -12.56 -9.22
CA ILE A 275 28.37 -14.00 -9.45
C ILE A 275 29.75 -14.59 -9.80
N GLU A 276 30.54 -13.90 -10.61
CA GLU A 276 31.90 -14.31 -10.97
C GLU A 276 32.84 -14.30 -9.75
N ALA A 277 32.79 -13.27 -8.90
CA ALA A 277 33.55 -13.22 -7.66
C ALA A 277 33.21 -14.39 -6.74
N TYR A 278 31.93 -14.77 -6.65
CA TYR A 278 31.50 -15.95 -5.89
C TYR A 278 32.13 -17.25 -6.45
N LYS A 279 32.21 -17.41 -7.78
CA LYS A 279 32.90 -18.55 -8.43
C LYS A 279 34.35 -18.67 -7.98
N TYR A 280 35.10 -17.55 -7.96
CA TYR A 280 36.50 -17.54 -7.53
C TYR A 280 36.66 -17.84 -6.04
N ASN A 281 35.72 -17.40 -5.19
CA ASN A 281 35.73 -17.70 -3.76
C ASN A 281 35.51 -19.19 -3.46
N ILE A 282 34.73 -19.90 -4.29
CA ILE A 282 34.60 -21.37 -4.18
C ILE A 282 35.94 -22.06 -4.47
N LEU A 283 36.65 -21.60 -5.51
CA LEU A 283 37.91 -22.19 -5.93
C LEU A 283 39.07 -21.92 -4.94
N ASN A 284 39.01 -20.81 -4.20
CA ASN A 284 40.05 -20.38 -3.26
C ASN A 284 39.53 -20.36 -1.82
N SER A 285 39.53 -21.52 -1.17
CA SER A 285 39.00 -21.73 0.19
C SER A 285 39.73 -20.96 1.31
N SER A 286 40.91 -20.40 1.06
CA SER A 286 41.66 -19.54 1.99
C SER A 286 41.14 -18.08 2.05
N ASN A 287 40.29 -17.66 1.11
CA ASN A 287 39.77 -16.29 0.99
C ASN A 287 38.23 -16.22 1.08
N ARG A 288 37.61 -17.00 1.98
CA ARG A 288 36.15 -16.95 2.23
C ARG A 288 35.69 -15.67 2.96
N HIS A 289 36.15 -14.51 2.51
CA HIS A 289 35.76 -13.19 3.00
C HIS A 289 35.26 -12.38 1.80
N GLY A 290 34.04 -12.65 1.35
CA GLY A 290 33.44 -12.03 0.17
C GLY A 290 31.93 -12.26 0.10
N GLN A 291 31.22 -11.39 -0.63
CA GLN A 291 29.76 -11.35 -0.69
C GLN A 291 29.15 -12.74 -0.94
N THR A 292 28.26 -13.16 -0.06
CA THR A 292 27.53 -14.44 -0.18
C THR A 292 26.37 -14.31 -1.15
N ILE A 293 26.15 -15.39 -1.90
CA ILE A 293 24.92 -15.60 -2.65
C ILE A 293 24.19 -16.72 -1.91
N GLU A 294 23.30 -16.31 -1.00
CA GLU A 294 22.69 -17.17 0.01
C GLU A 294 22.02 -18.41 -0.61
N TYR A 295 21.44 -18.26 -1.80
CA TYR A 295 20.84 -19.36 -2.55
C TYR A 295 21.87 -20.39 -3.02
N PHE A 296 23.01 -19.93 -3.55
CA PHE A 296 24.09 -20.81 -4.02
C PHE A 296 24.74 -21.54 -2.84
N ASP A 297 24.91 -20.85 -1.70
CA ASP A 297 25.42 -21.45 -0.47
C ASP A 297 24.46 -22.54 0.05
N LYS A 298 23.16 -22.24 0.11
CA LYS A 298 22.10 -23.18 0.54
C LYS A 298 22.08 -24.46 -0.30
N LEU A 299 22.27 -24.33 -1.61
CA LEU A 299 22.26 -25.45 -2.55
C LEU A 299 23.64 -26.04 -2.85
N ARG A 300 24.71 -25.52 -2.23
CA ARG A 300 26.09 -25.97 -2.38
C ARG A 300 26.56 -26.00 -3.85
N TYR A 301 26.34 -24.90 -4.57
CA TYR A 301 26.75 -24.79 -5.97
C TYR A 301 28.26 -25.00 -6.13
N SER A 302 28.66 -25.77 -7.15
CA SER A 302 30.03 -25.90 -7.59
C SER A 302 30.46 -24.73 -8.49
N ALA A 303 31.77 -24.55 -8.73
CA ALA A 303 32.25 -23.56 -9.69
C ALA A 303 31.67 -23.77 -11.11
N SER A 304 31.44 -25.02 -11.52
CA SER A 304 30.77 -25.34 -12.79
C SER A 304 29.28 -24.98 -12.80
N ASP A 305 28.58 -25.09 -11.66
CA ASP A 305 27.19 -24.64 -11.56
C ASP A 305 27.10 -23.12 -11.69
N VAL A 306 28.01 -22.40 -11.05
CA VAL A 306 28.08 -20.92 -11.14
C VAL A 306 28.45 -20.48 -12.56
N GLU A 307 29.39 -21.16 -13.21
CA GLU A 307 29.73 -20.91 -14.62
C GLU A 307 28.52 -21.11 -15.55
N ARG A 308 27.69 -22.13 -15.31
CA ARG A 308 26.43 -22.32 -16.04
C ARG A 308 25.46 -21.17 -15.82
N VAL A 309 25.35 -20.65 -14.59
CA VAL A 309 24.52 -19.46 -14.31
C VAL A 309 25.04 -18.24 -15.07
N LEU A 310 26.36 -17.99 -15.07
CA LEU A 310 26.97 -16.86 -15.80
C LEU A 310 26.69 -16.93 -17.31
N ARG A 311 26.83 -18.11 -17.91
CA ARG A 311 26.55 -18.31 -19.35
C ARG A 311 25.11 -18.06 -19.75
N ASN A 312 24.18 -18.28 -18.81
CA ASN A 312 22.75 -18.11 -19.03
C ASN A 312 22.21 -16.84 -18.35
N LEU A 313 23.08 -15.91 -17.91
CA LEU A 313 22.65 -14.75 -17.11
C LEU A 313 21.60 -13.91 -17.85
N GLU A 314 21.79 -13.67 -19.15
CA GLU A 314 20.81 -12.95 -19.97
C GLU A 314 19.42 -13.61 -20.01
N ASP A 315 19.35 -14.94 -19.90
CA ASP A 315 18.08 -15.66 -19.90
C ASP A 315 17.29 -15.36 -18.63
N TYR A 316 17.95 -15.17 -17.47
CA TYR A 316 17.29 -14.73 -16.24
C TYR A 316 16.62 -13.36 -16.40
N PHE A 317 17.25 -12.44 -17.14
CA PHE A 317 16.66 -11.12 -17.44
C PHE A 317 15.46 -11.28 -18.38
N LYS A 318 15.60 -12.06 -19.47
CA LYS A 318 14.51 -12.31 -20.44
C LYS A 318 13.30 -12.99 -19.80
N GLU A 319 13.50 -14.03 -19.00
CA GLU A 319 12.44 -14.75 -18.28
C GLU A 319 11.67 -13.88 -17.29
N ARG A 320 12.30 -12.81 -16.79
CA ARG A 320 11.68 -11.82 -15.89
C ARG A 320 11.26 -10.55 -16.63
N SER A 321 11.29 -10.55 -17.96
CA SER A 321 10.96 -9.40 -18.81
C SER A 321 11.66 -8.10 -18.38
N ILE A 322 12.93 -8.21 -17.98
CA ILE A 322 13.78 -7.07 -17.63
C ILE A 322 14.64 -6.70 -18.84
N GLU A 323 14.47 -5.48 -19.33
CA GLU A 323 15.28 -4.97 -20.45
C GLU A 323 16.60 -4.38 -19.95
N ILE A 324 17.72 -4.82 -20.53
CA ILE A 324 19.04 -4.24 -20.26
C ILE A 324 19.24 -3.07 -21.23
N VAL A 325 19.47 -1.87 -20.72
CA VAL A 325 19.64 -0.65 -21.53
C VAL A 325 20.92 0.10 -21.14
N ASP A 326 21.47 0.85 -22.10
CA ASP A 326 22.58 1.75 -21.80
C ASP A 326 22.09 3.04 -21.14
N THR A 327 22.98 3.73 -20.43
CA THR A 327 22.67 5.03 -19.84
C THR A 327 22.44 6.09 -20.93
N PRO A 328 21.48 7.00 -20.75
CA PRO A 328 21.25 8.06 -21.72
C PRO A 328 22.43 9.06 -21.69
N THR A 329 22.83 9.53 -22.86
CA THR A 329 23.88 10.56 -22.98
C THR A 329 23.26 11.94 -23.17
N LEU A 330 23.85 12.96 -22.55
CA LEU A 330 23.58 14.35 -22.87
C LEU A 330 24.19 14.71 -24.22
N SER A 331 23.57 15.65 -24.94
CA SER A 331 24.10 16.11 -26.22
C SER A 331 25.35 16.97 -25.98
N SER A 332 26.41 16.75 -26.78
CA SER A 332 27.63 17.55 -26.73
C SER A 332 27.79 18.39 -27.98
N ASP A 333 28.41 19.56 -27.85
CA ASP A 333 28.78 20.44 -28.96
C ASP A 333 30.01 19.94 -29.76
N GLY A 334 30.52 18.75 -29.44
CA GLY A 334 31.70 18.15 -30.05
C GLY A 334 33.03 18.49 -29.36
N SER A 335 33.02 19.40 -28.38
CA SER A 335 34.19 19.73 -27.54
C SER A 335 34.27 18.90 -26.24
N GLY A 336 33.26 18.05 -26.00
CA GLY A 336 33.06 17.38 -24.71
C GLY A 336 32.25 18.21 -23.71
N THR A 337 31.90 19.44 -24.06
CA THR A 337 30.99 20.29 -23.27
C THR A 337 29.55 19.91 -23.60
N ILE A 338 28.69 19.84 -22.57
CA ILE A 338 27.25 19.63 -22.71
C ILE A 338 26.66 20.87 -23.41
N VAL A 339 25.75 20.68 -24.37
CA VAL A 339 25.06 21.82 -24.99
C VAL A 339 24.16 22.52 -23.97
N GLU A 340 24.04 23.85 -24.06
CA GLU A 340 23.27 24.65 -23.10
C GLU A 340 21.81 24.19 -22.94
N SER A 341 21.19 23.69 -24.02
CA SER A 341 19.82 23.15 -23.97
C SER A 341 19.64 21.92 -23.08
N ASP A 342 20.74 21.26 -22.72
CA ASP A 342 20.76 20.02 -21.94
C ASP A 342 21.25 20.23 -20.49
N PHE A 343 21.66 21.45 -20.11
CA PHE A 343 22.12 21.76 -18.75
C PHE A 343 21.08 21.42 -17.68
N GLN A 344 19.80 21.69 -17.94
CA GLN A 344 18.72 21.37 -17.01
C GLN A 344 18.54 19.87 -16.78
N LYS A 345 19.09 19.02 -17.66
CA LYS A 345 19.00 17.55 -17.57
C LYS A 345 20.16 16.95 -16.77
N ALA A 346 21.21 17.72 -16.49
CA ALA A 346 22.37 17.29 -15.73
C ALA A 346 22.15 17.51 -14.23
N ILE A 347 22.56 16.55 -13.40
CA ILE A 347 22.35 16.60 -11.95
C ILE A 347 23.59 17.10 -11.15
N GLY A 348 24.76 17.21 -11.81
CA GLY A 348 26.04 17.47 -11.13
C GLY A 348 26.62 16.18 -10.51
N GLU A 349 27.21 15.32 -11.34
CA GLU A 349 27.69 14.00 -10.91
C GLU A 349 28.84 14.06 -9.90
N THR A 350 29.73 15.07 -10.03
CA THR A 350 30.85 15.25 -9.10
C THR A 350 30.35 15.63 -7.72
N GLU A 351 29.44 16.60 -7.63
CA GLU A 351 28.83 17.06 -6.39
C GLU A 351 27.97 15.96 -5.74
N LEU A 352 27.22 15.21 -6.57
CA LEU A 352 26.44 14.07 -6.11
C LEU A 352 27.35 13.00 -5.51
N LYS A 353 28.45 12.64 -6.21
CA LYS A 353 29.43 11.66 -5.72
C LYS A 353 30.04 12.08 -4.39
N GLU A 354 30.45 13.34 -4.25
CA GLU A 354 30.96 13.88 -3.00
C GLU A 354 29.91 13.82 -1.87
N HIS A 355 28.66 14.17 -2.16
CA HIS A 355 27.57 14.10 -1.19
C HIS A 355 27.31 12.67 -0.72
N LEU A 356 27.15 11.72 -1.66
CA LEU A 356 26.90 10.31 -1.36
C LEU A 356 28.03 9.68 -0.55
N SER A 357 29.29 10.01 -0.86
CA SER A 357 30.47 9.47 -0.15
C SER A 357 30.49 9.81 1.34
N LYS A 358 29.84 10.92 1.74
CA LYS A 358 29.76 11.37 3.14
C LYS A 358 28.60 10.74 3.90
N LYS A 359 27.58 10.23 3.20
CA LYS A 359 26.28 9.82 3.78
C LYS A 359 26.00 8.34 3.68
N VAL A 360 26.58 7.65 2.69
CA VAL A 360 26.35 6.23 2.41
C VAL A 360 27.67 5.49 2.48
N PHE A 361 27.67 4.33 3.13
CA PHE A 361 28.85 3.49 3.20
C PHE A 361 29.03 2.69 1.91
N TYR A 362 30.17 2.88 1.25
CA TYR A 362 30.57 2.14 0.05
C TYR A 362 31.79 1.28 0.33
N LYS A 363 31.81 0.06 -0.21
CA LYS A 363 32.96 -0.85 -0.10
C LYS A 363 34.07 -0.54 -1.11
N ASN A 364 33.74 0.08 -2.24
CA ASN A 364 34.67 0.44 -3.29
C ASN A 364 34.14 1.62 -4.12
N ASP A 365 35.05 2.30 -4.84
CA ASP A 365 34.74 3.48 -5.67
C ASP A 365 33.87 3.17 -6.89
N MET A 366 33.87 1.92 -7.36
CA MET A 366 33.05 1.51 -8.50
C MET A 366 31.57 1.51 -8.12
N ALA A 367 31.22 1.04 -6.92
CA ALA A 367 29.84 1.00 -6.44
C ALA A 367 29.22 2.40 -6.33
N ILE A 368 29.94 3.37 -5.77
CA ILE A 368 29.44 4.76 -5.73
C ILE A 368 29.34 5.37 -7.13
N SER A 369 30.25 5.04 -8.04
CA SER A 369 30.22 5.56 -9.41
C SER A 369 29.01 5.00 -10.18
N ASN A 370 28.72 3.71 -10.03
CA ASN A 370 27.52 3.07 -10.58
C ASN A 370 26.22 3.69 -10.03
N ASP A 371 26.16 3.99 -8.73
CA ASP A 371 25.01 4.68 -8.13
C ASP A 371 24.83 6.07 -8.73
N VAL A 372 25.91 6.88 -8.79
CA VAL A 372 25.89 8.23 -9.38
C VAL A 372 25.42 8.18 -10.84
N GLU A 373 25.96 7.25 -11.62
CA GLU A 373 25.58 7.04 -13.02
C GLU A 373 24.09 6.67 -13.16
N SER A 374 23.59 5.76 -12.31
CA SER A 374 22.16 5.39 -12.28
C SER A 374 21.26 6.59 -11.99
N ILE A 375 21.63 7.41 -11.00
CA ILE A 375 20.85 8.57 -10.56
C ILE A 375 20.83 9.65 -11.64
N SER A 376 21.99 9.93 -12.22
CA SER A 376 22.15 10.85 -13.35
C SER A 376 21.29 10.41 -14.53
N ALA A 377 21.35 9.12 -14.88
CA ALA A 377 20.53 8.54 -15.96
C ALA A 377 19.03 8.74 -15.74
N ILE A 378 18.50 8.53 -14.52
CA ILE A 378 17.08 8.82 -14.24
C ILE A 378 16.77 10.31 -14.41
N HIS A 379 17.63 11.20 -13.93
CA HIS A 379 17.42 12.64 -14.07
C HIS A 379 17.35 13.08 -15.54
N ILE A 380 18.23 12.51 -16.38
CA ILE A 380 18.25 12.72 -17.83
C ILE A 380 17.00 12.15 -18.50
N LEU A 381 16.58 10.93 -18.16
CA LEU A 381 15.34 10.33 -18.68
C LEU A 381 14.09 11.15 -18.32
N ARG A 382 14.13 11.80 -17.16
CA ARG A 382 13.11 12.77 -16.70
C ARG A 382 13.23 14.15 -17.32
N GLN A 383 14.29 14.41 -18.10
CA GLN A 383 14.59 15.69 -18.74
C GLN A 383 14.73 16.82 -17.72
N GLY A 384 15.28 16.53 -16.54
CA GLY A 384 15.40 17.51 -15.44
C GLY A 384 14.10 17.88 -14.74
N LYS A 385 12.96 17.28 -15.13
CA LYS A 385 11.63 17.67 -14.63
C LYS A 385 11.27 16.95 -13.34
N THR A 386 10.61 17.68 -12.45
CA THR A 386 9.93 17.12 -11.28
C THR A 386 8.50 16.76 -11.62
N PHE A 387 7.97 15.74 -10.95
CA PHE A 387 6.62 15.22 -11.21
C PHE A 387 5.87 15.10 -9.89
N LYS A 388 4.58 15.43 -9.86
CA LYS A 388 3.73 15.23 -8.67
C LYS A 388 3.06 13.86 -8.61
N LYS A 389 3.03 13.13 -9.73
CA LYS A 389 2.37 11.82 -9.86
C LYS A 389 3.34 10.78 -10.36
N ILE A 390 3.36 9.62 -9.72
CA ILE A 390 4.26 8.52 -10.07
C ILE A 390 3.94 7.97 -11.47
N GLU A 391 2.68 7.99 -11.88
CA GLU A 391 2.20 7.59 -13.21
C GLU A 391 2.77 8.43 -14.36
N LYS A 392 3.34 9.61 -14.04
CA LYS A 392 3.86 10.56 -15.03
C LYS A 392 5.37 10.72 -14.99
N CYS A 393 6.06 10.08 -14.03
CA CYS A 393 7.46 10.38 -13.75
C CYS A 393 8.46 9.80 -14.77
N LYS A 394 7.99 9.08 -15.79
CA LYS A 394 8.74 8.47 -16.90
C LYS A 394 9.77 7.40 -16.51
N ALA A 395 10.63 7.67 -15.54
CA ALA A 395 11.69 6.78 -15.11
C ALA A 395 11.81 6.83 -13.59
N LEU A 396 12.03 5.70 -12.92
CA LEU A 396 12.20 5.64 -11.47
C LEU A 396 13.23 4.58 -11.13
N PHE A 397 14.26 4.91 -10.36
CA PHE A 397 15.24 3.92 -9.90
C PHE A 397 14.79 3.30 -8.57
N VAL A 398 14.87 1.98 -8.48
CA VAL A 398 14.36 1.20 -7.35
C VAL A 398 15.50 0.39 -6.76
N THR A 399 15.72 0.58 -5.46
CA THR A 399 16.82 -0.04 -4.71
C THR A 399 16.34 -0.59 -3.37
N THR A 400 17.07 -1.56 -2.82
CA THR A 400 16.92 -2.00 -1.43
C THR A 400 17.70 -1.12 -0.44
N ASN A 401 18.53 -0.20 -0.93
CA ASN A 401 19.38 0.67 -0.12
C ASN A 401 18.62 1.94 0.31
N HIS A 402 17.97 1.87 1.48
CA HIS A 402 17.25 3.02 2.05
C HIS A 402 18.13 4.25 2.31
N SER A 403 19.40 4.06 2.66
CA SER A 403 20.33 5.17 2.90
C SER A 403 20.65 5.94 1.62
N LEU A 404 20.78 5.24 0.49
CA LEU A 404 20.96 5.86 -0.82
C LEU A 404 19.75 6.70 -1.24
N VAL A 405 18.54 6.18 -1.00
CA VAL A 405 17.29 6.92 -1.26
C VAL A 405 17.27 8.23 -0.47
N TYR A 406 17.54 8.18 0.84
CA TYR A 406 17.54 9.36 1.69
C TYR A 406 18.62 10.38 1.28
N ALA A 407 19.88 9.94 1.10
CA ALA A 407 20.97 10.82 0.73
C ALA A 407 20.73 11.51 -0.63
N THR A 408 20.13 10.80 -1.59
CA THR A 408 19.81 11.41 -2.89
C THR A 408 18.66 12.41 -2.79
N GLN A 409 17.64 12.12 -1.98
CA GLN A 409 16.54 13.06 -1.75
C GLN A 409 17.04 14.35 -1.07
N GLU A 410 17.94 14.21 -0.09
CA GLU A 410 18.62 15.34 0.57
C GLU A 410 19.40 16.18 -0.46
N PHE A 411 20.17 15.55 -1.35
CA PHE A 411 20.96 16.26 -2.37
C PHE A 411 20.11 17.11 -3.33
N ILE A 412 18.98 16.58 -3.81
CA ILE A 412 18.15 17.25 -4.82
C ILE A 412 17.35 18.42 -4.23
N ASN A 413 17.26 18.53 -2.90
CA ASN A 413 16.33 19.43 -2.22
C ASN A 413 14.90 19.28 -2.78
N ASN A 414 14.52 18.05 -3.15
CA ASN A 414 13.22 17.80 -3.76
C ASN A 414 12.13 18.19 -2.76
N THR A 415 11.26 19.12 -3.15
CA THR A 415 10.13 19.49 -2.30
C THR A 415 9.25 18.27 -2.09
N SER A 416 8.63 18.25 -0.91
CA SER A 416 7.97 17.10 -0.33
C SER A 416 6.78 16.61 -1.19
N SER A 417 6.32 17.42 -2.14
CA SER A 417 5.21 17.15 -3.06
C SER A 417 5.62 16.48 -4.39
N SER A 418 6.91 16.15 -4.58
CA SER A 418 7.43 15.56 -5.82
C SER A 418 7.77 14.07 -5.71
N VAL A 419 7.68 13.36 -6.84
CA VAL A 419 8.08 11.96 -6.99
C VAL A 419 9.60 11.90 -7.01
N PRO A 420 10.25 11.15 -6.10
CA PRO A 420 11.70 11.11 -6.02
C PRO A 420 12.32 10.44 -7.24
N LEU A 421 13.61 10.69 -7.50
CA LEU A 421 14.36 9.96 -8.55
C LEU A 421 14.55 8.48 -8.16
N LEU A 422 14.74 8.23 -6.87
CA LEU A 422 14.93 6.90 -6.28
C LEU A 422 13.81 6.61 -5.29
N ILE A 423 13.40 5.35 -5.25
CA ILE A 423 12.45 4.85 -4.27
C ILE A 423 12.93 3.49 -3.77
N SER A 424 12.62 3.16 -2.51
CA SER A 424 12.89 1.80 -2.05
C SER A 424 11.87 0.81 -2.61
N ASP A 425 12.28 -0.44 -2.81
CA ASP A 425 11.39 -1.56 -3.16
C ASP A 425 10.20 -1.67 -2.19
N LEU A 426 10.45 -1.52 -0.89
CA LEU A 426 9.46 -1.51 0.17
C LEU A 426 8.41 -0.41 -0.03
N GLU A 427 8.87 0.81 -0.31
CA GLU A 427 8.04 2.00 -0.47
C GLU A 427 7.20 1.91 -1.73
N LEU A 428 7.82 1.55 -2.86
CA LEU A 428 7.13 1.40 -4.13
C LEU A 428 6.05 0.33 -4.06
N THR A 429 6.37 -0.83 -3.47
CA THR A 429 5.40 -1.92 -3.25
C THR A 429 4.21 -1.42 -2.45
N SER A 430 4.46 -0.68 -1.37
CA SER A 430 3.41 -0.17 -0.48
C SER A 430 2.52 0.86 -1.18
N LEU A 431 3.11 1.78 -1.92
CA LEU A 431 2.37 2.78 -2.70
C LEU A 431 1.48 2.11 -3.76
N LEU A 432 2.03 1.21 -4.56
CA LEU A 432 1.29 0.52 -5.62
C LEU A 432 0.18 -0.37 -5.05
N TRP A 433 0.43 -1.05 -3.92
CA TRP A 433 -0.60 -1.82 -3.23
C TRP A 433 -1.72 -0.92 -2.67
N LEU A 434 -1.38 0.24 -2.11
CA LEU A 434 -2.37 1.18 -1.58
C LEU A 434 -3.25 1.81 -2.67
N LYS A 435 -2.71 1.98 -3.87
CA LYS A 435 -3.45 2.45 -5.05
C LYS A 435 -4.32 1.38 -5.66
N ASN A 436 -4.10 0.10 -5.35
CA ASN A 436 -4.96 -0.97 -5.81
C ASN A 436 -6.38 -0.77 -5.23
N PRO A 437 -7.40 -0.61 -6.08
CA PRO A 437 -8.77 -0.39 -5.65
C PRO A 437 -9.43 -1.62 -5.03
N LYS A 438 -8.93 -2.84 -5.29
CA LYS A 438 -9.43 -4.08 -4.71
C LYS A 438 -8.31 -4.80 -3.96
N ARG A 439 -8.42 -4.84 -2.64
CA ARG A 439 -7.44 -5.47 -1.72
C ARG A 439 -8.06 -6.57 -0.86
N PHE A 440 -9.23 -7.07 -1.24
CA PHE A 440 -9.89 -8.20 -0.60
C PHE A 440 -9.99 -9.42 -1.52
N SER A 441 -9.97 -10.60 -0.91
CA SER A 441 -10.15 -11.89 -1.58
C SER A 441 -11.64 -12.13 -1.89
N ASP A 442 -12.04 -13.33 -2.29
CA ASP A 442 -13.46 -13.68 -2.44
C ASP A 442 -14.14 -13.91 -1.07
N PHE A 443 -13.93 -12.97 -0.16
CA PHE A 443 -14.47 -12.97 1.20
C PHE A 443 -15.89 -12.37 1.19
N PRO A 444 -16.85 -12.90 1.97
CA PRO A 444 -18.21 -12.38 1.99
C PRO A 444 -18.26 -10.90 2.41
N THR A 445 -18.96 -10.06 1.65
CA THR A 445 -19.04 -8.59 1.88
C THR A 445 -19.42 -8.24 3.32
N LEU A 446 -20.43 -8.90 3.91
CA LEU A 446 -20.81 -8.62 5.30
C LEU A 446 -19.70 -8.95 6.31
N LYS A 447 -18.90 -9.99 6.07
CA LYS A 447 -17.77 -10.30 6.96
C LYS A 447 -16.67 -9.24 6.88
N LEU A 448 -16.43 -8.66 5.69
CA LEU A 448 -15.52 -7.52 5.54
C LEU A 448 -16.05 -6.30 6.31
N ILE A 449 -17.35 -6.04 6.23
CA ILE A 449 -18.04 -4.95 6.95
C ILE A 449 -17.95 -5.13 8.47
N GLU A 450 -18.22 -6.35 8.96
CA GLU A 450 -18.13 -6.72 10.37
C GLU A 450 -16.68 -6.54 10.89
N SER A 451 -15.71 -7.00 10.10
CA SER A 451 -14.29 -6.93 10.47
C SER A 451 -13.73 -5.50 10.38
N ALA A 452 -14.24 -4.65 9.49
CA ALA A 452 -13.72 -3.31 9.26
C ALA A 452 -13.72 -2.43 10.53
N ARG A 453 -14.67 -2.65 11.43
CA ARG A 453 -14.77 -1.91 12.70
C ARG A 453 -13.66 -2.23 13.72
N ILE A 454 -12.90 -3.31 13.51
CA ILE A 454 -11.66 -3.58 14.28
C ILE A 454 -10.68 -2.41 14.13
N SER A 455 -10.67 -1.77 12.96
CA SER A 455 -9.76 -0.67 12.64
C SER A 455 -9.95 0.53 13.57
N LEU A 456 -11.20 0.92 13.78
CA LEU A 456 -11.61 2.16 14.42
C LEU A 456 -13.13 2.15 14.60
N GLU A 457 -13.63 2.74 15.69
CA GLU A 457 -15.04 3.10 15.82
C GLU A 457 -15.24 4.57 15.43
N PRO A 458 -15.98 4.89 14.35
CA PRO A 458 -16.19 6.27 13.92
C PRO A 458 -16.99 7.07 14.96
N THR A 459 -16.38 8.15 15.46
CA THR A 459 -17.00 9.09 16.39
C THR A 459 -17.96 10.06 15.69
N GLU A 460 -18.78 10.79 16.46
CA GLU A 460 -19.63 11.85 15.91
C GLU A 460 -18.83 12.99 15.26
N GLN A 461 -17.59 13.22 15.71
CA GLN A 461 -16.68 14.18 15.06
C GLN A 461 -16.27 13.70 13.66
N ILE A 462 -15.92 12.42 13.52
CA ILE A 462 -15.63 11.81 12.21
C ILE A 462 -16.88 11.84 11.32
N ARG A 463 -18.07 11.57 11.88
CA ARG A 463 -19.33 11.67 11.14
C ARG A 463 -19.57 13.06 10.59
N THR A 464 -19.42 14.08 11.44
CA THR A 464 -19.64 15.48 11.07
C THR A 464 -18.67 15.91 9.97
N GLU A 465 -17.39 15.55 10.11
CA GLU A 465 -16.39 15.87 9.07
C GLU A 465 -16.64 15.07 7.79
N PHE A 466 -17.09 13.81 7.87
CA PHE A 466 -17.48 13.01 6.71
C PHE A 466 -18.60 13.68 5.90
N ILE A 467 -19.67 14.14 6.57
CA ILE A 467 -20.79 14.84 5.92
C ILE A 467 -20.28 16.08 5.20
N LYS A 468 -19.45 16.88 5.87
CA LYS A 468 -18.82 18.08 5.29
C LYS A 468 -17.95 17.74 4.08
N LYS A 469 -17.12 16.70 4.14
CA LYS A 469 -16.27 16.26 3.01
C LYS A 469 -17.11 15.76 1.83
N ILE A 470 -18.22 15.07 2.08
CA ILE A 470 -19.16 14.67 1.02
C ILE A 470 -19.73 15.89 0.28
N GLU A 471 -20.16 16.93 1.02
CA GLU A 471 -20.66 18.17 0.42
C GLU A 471 -19.58 18.91 -0.37
N GLN A 472 -18.37 19.02 0.18
CA GLN A 472 -17.23 19.62 -0.51
C GLN A 472 -16.93 18.91 -1.82
N PHE A 473 -16.75 17.59 -1.79
CA PHE A 473 -16.41 16.79 -2.97
C PHE A 473 -17.52 16.72 -4.03
N LYS A 474 -18.79 16.97 -3.66
CA LYS A 474 -19.89 17.10 -4.63
C LYS A 474 -19.87 18.44 -5.38
N ASN A 475 -19.28 19.49 -4.78
CA ASN A 475 -19.13 20.82 -5.37
C ASN A 475 -17.80 20.99 -6.14
N GLU A 476 -16.92 20.01 -6.05
CA GLU A 476 -15.66 19.92 -6.78
C GLU A 476 -15.81 19.03 -8.03
N PRO A 477 -14.82 19.00 -8.95
CA PRO A 477 -14.93 18.07 -10.06
C PRO A 477 -14.95 16.62 -9.54
N THR A 478 -15.72 15.77 -10.21
CA THR A 478 -16.10 14.43 -9.74
C THR A 478 -14.91 13.65 -9.18
N VAL A 479 -15.10 13.04 -8.00
CA VAL A 479 -14.12 12.12 -7.40
C VAL A 479 -14.14 10.81 -8.17
N THR A 480 -13.30 10.72 -9.20
CA THR A 480 -13.07 9.46 -9.91
C THR A 480 -12.22 8.51 -9.08
N GLU A 481 -12.18 7.25 -9.50
CA GLU A 481 -11.30 6.23 -8.93
C GLU A 481 -9.82 6.64 -8.93
N GLU A 482 -9.36 7.31 -9.99
CA GLU A 482 -7.98 7.79 -10.05
C GLU A 482 -7.71 8.89 -9.02
N ARG A 483 -8.68 9.79 -8.82
CA ARG A 483 -8.56 10.85 -7.80
C ARG A 483 -8.58 10.27 -6.39
N ALA A 484 -9.43 9.27 -6.14
CA ALA A 484 -9.46 8.54 -4.87
C ALA A 484 -8.13 7.83 -4.58
N ALA A 485 -7.52 7.18 -5.59
CA ALA A 485 -6.21 6.55 -5.47
C ALA A 485 -5.09 7.59 -5.23
N ALA A 486 -5.11 8.72 -5.94
CA ALA A 486 -4.16 9.80 -5.73
C ALA A 486 -4.27 10.42 -4.33
N TYR A 487 -5.49 10.57 -3.81
CA TYR A 487 -5.72 11.07 -2.46
C TYR A 487 -5.23 10.10 -1.37
N ARG A 488 -5.43 8.78 -1.56
CA ARG A 488 -4.85 7.75 -0.70
C ARG A 488 -3.32 7.85 -0.64
N GLN A 489 -2.69 8.03 -1.80
CA GLN A 489 -1.24 8.23 -1.89
C GLN A 489 -0.79 9.50 -1.16
N LEU A 490 -1.53 10.60 -1.31
CA LEU A 490 -1.23 11.86 -0.62
C LEU A 490 -1.22 11.66 0.89
N ILE A 491 -2.31 11.17 1.48
CA ILE A 491 -2.44 10.95 2.92
C ILE A 491 -1.34 10.02 3.45
N TYR A 492 -1.06 8.94 2.73
CA TYR A 492 0.00 8.03 3.11
C TYR A 492 1.38 8.70 3.11
N THR A 493 1.69 9.47 2.07
CA THR A 493 2.96 10.19 1.93
C THR A 493 3.10 11.26 3.02
N GLU A 494 2.03 12.01 3.31
CA GLU A 494 1.99 12.96 4.43
C GLU A 494 2.21 12.27 5.78
N LYS A 495 1.60 11.10 5.99
CA LYS A 495 1.78 10.34 7.23
C LYS A 495 3.21 9.88 7.41
N GLU A 496 3.86 9.36 6.38
CA GLU A 496 5.26 8.92 6.46
C GLU A 496 6.18 10.09 6.85
N LYS A 497 5.99 11.28 6.27
CA LYS A 497 6.72 12.48 6.66
C LYS A 497 6.49 12.87 8.12
N LEU A 498 5.23 12.89 8.56
CA LEU A 498 4.91 13.18 9.96
C LEU A 498 5.62 12.19 10.89
N MET A 499 5.70 10.92 10.51
CA MET A 499 6.40 9.89 11.29
C MET A 499 7.93 10.05 11.29
N GLU A 500 8.51 10.66 10.27
CA GLU A 500 9.94 11.03 10.25
C GLU A 500 10.19 12.24 11.15
N LEU A 501 9.36 13.29 11.06
CA LEU A 501 9.51 14.53 11.83
C LEU A 501 9.37 14.32 13.34
N ILE A 502 8.43 13.48 13.78
CA ILE A 502 8.22 13.24 15.22
C ILE A 502 9.13 12.15 15.80
N ASP A 503 10.09 11.67 15.01
CA ASP A 503 10.87 10.45 15.28
C ASP A 503 9.97 9.26 15.68
N ALA A 504 8.77 9.26 15.10
CA ALA A 504 7.66 8.36 15.36
C ALA A 504 7.24 8.16 16.84
N ASN A 505 7.52 9.11 17.72
CA ASN A 505 6.88 9.19 19.03
C ASN A 505 5.61 10.06 18.95
N PRO A 506 4.41 9.53 19.22
CA PRO A 506 3.18 10.33 19.26
C PRO A 506 3.21 11.50 20.24
N GLU A 507 4.01 11.40 21.31
CA GLU A 507 4.19 12.49 22.29
C GLU A 507 4.94 13.69 21.69
N ASN A 508 5.70 13.49 20.62
CA ASN A 508 6.40 14.57 19.92
C ASN A 508 5.49 15.35 18.96
N ILE A 509 4.20 14.98 18.82
CA ILE A 509 3.24 15.73 17.98
C ILE A 509 3.06 17.17 18.49
N SER A 510 3.14 17.41 19.80
CA SER A 510 3.09 18.76 20.37
C SER A 510 4.31 19.62 20.03
N ASN A 511 5.38 19.01 19.52
CA ASN A 511 6.64 19.68 19.19
C ASN A 511 6.71 20.11 17.71
N ILE A 512 5.70 19.74 16.89
CA ILE A 512 5.57 20.18 15.50
C ILE A 512 4.94 21.57 15.51
N GLN A 513 5.66 22.59 15.02
CA GLN A 513 5.10 23.93 14.83
C GLN A 513 4.24 23.99 13.56
N LEU A 514 3.31 24.94 13.49
CA LEU A 514 2.52 25.20 12.27
C LEU A 514 3.41 25.48 11.04
N ALA A 515 4.60 26.05 11.24
CA ALA A 515 5.59 26.24 10.18
C ALA A 515 6.12 24.91 9.60
N ASP A 516 6.30 23.87 10.43
CA ASP A 516 6.74 22.54 10.00
C ASP A 516 5.64 21.81 9.19
N LEU A 517 4.37 22.22 9.36
CA LEU A 517 3.23 21.75 8.56
C LEU A 517 3.09 22.50 7.22
N GLU A 518 3.57 23.75 7.12
CA GLU A 518 3.59 24.51 5.86
C GLU A 518 4.60 23.93 4.85
N ASP A 519 5.71 23.35 5.31
CA ASP A 519 6.68 22.60 4.49
C ASP A 519 6.14 21.23 3.99
N ILE A 520 5.08 20.72 4.61
CA ILE A 520 4.36 19.51 4.15
C ILE A 520 3.43 19.83 2.97
N SER A 521 2.97 21.08 2.86
CA SER A 521 1.93 21.51 1.92
C SER A 521 2.40 22.37 0.74
N ARG A 522 3.69 22.75 0.71
CA ARG A 522 4.39 23.35 -0.44
C ARG A 522 5.35 22.33 -1.06
#